data_AF-A0A2B7XB81-F1
#
_entry.id   AF-A0A2B7XB81-F1
#
_cell.length_a   1.000
_cell.length_b   1.000
_cell.length_c   1.000
_cell.angle_alpha   90.00
_cell.angle_beta   90.00
_cell.angle_gamma   90.00
#
_symmetry.space_group_name_H-M   'P 1'
#
loop_
_entity.id
_entity.type
_entity.pdbx_description
1 polymer ?
#
loop_
_entity_poly.entity_id
_entity_poly.type
_entity_poly.pdbx_seq_one_letter_code
_entity_poly.pdbx_strand_id
1 'polypeptide(L)'
;MKYDDIRQIMAWLKEADIPVCIVGEFALNYYNVPRIIHDLELCLRAGDLKDATSIFESEETLIERADETEYNIYTEYKRGFPRFRYRFEHESCIVLFTDRYCHLEPFSRNIVSQQEHDRQDAKDAYSKGILDSMSAEQVATLPFPKFAPLFVGFCRTYIETQEVTAAIAAELLVDGMNIYEEWWRARFDASQSGLLNFALRLVEGKASRIADYTPNEVTCFVVDQKEAQRIRMIPGFS
;
A
#
# COMPACT_ATOMS: atom_id res chain seq x y z
N MET A 1 13.95 -5.42 5.04
CA MET A 1 14.58 -4.41 4.16
C MET A 1 14.76 -3.11 4.94
N LYS A 2 15.94 -2.47 4.87
CA LYS A 2 16.22 -1.22 5.58
C LYS A 2 15.84 -0.01 4.74
N TYR A 3 15.65 1.15 5.39
CA TYR A 3 15.34 2.39 4.67
C TYR A 3 16.40 2.77 3.62
N ASP A 4 17.69 2.56 3.91
CA ASP A 4 18.76 2.90 2.96
C ASP A 4 18.66 2.08 1.66
N ASP A 5 18.22 0.83 1.75
CA ASP A 5 17.99 -0.04 0.59
C ASP A 5 16.85 0.54 -0.27
N ILE A 6 15.73 0.89 0.36
CA ILE A 6 14.57 1.52 -0.30
C ILE A 6 14.99 2.84 -0.94
N ARG A 7 15.74 3.68 -0.22
CA ARG A 7 16.23 4.98 -0.71
C ARG A 7 17.12 4.83 -1.93
N GLN A 8 17.98 3.81 -1.96
CA GLN A 8 18.83 3.51 -3.11
C GLN A 8 17.99 3.09 -4.32
N ILE A 9 17.00 2.22 -4.13
CA ILE A 9 16.08 1.80 -5.21
C ILE A 9 15.29 3.00 -5.76
N MET A 10 14.78 3.86 -4.88
CA MET A 10 14.08 5.09 -5.29
C MET A 10 15.02 6.02 -6.08
N ALA A 11 16.31 6.07 -5.73
CA ALA A 11 17.29 6.89 -6.45
C ALA A 11 17.51 6.39 -7.88
N TRP A 12 17.66 5.08 -8.10
CA TRP A 12 17.81 4.50 -9.44
C TRP A 12 16.62 4.85 -10.35
N LEU A 13 15.40 4.68 -9.84
CA LEU A 13 14.19 4.99 -10.60
C LEU A 13 14.04 6.49 -10.88
N LYS A 14 14.41 7.33 -9.90
CA LYS A 14 14.39 8.79 -10.05
C LYS A 14 15.40 9.29 -11.08
N GLU A 15 16.62 8.74 -11.12
CA GLU A 15 17.64 9.09 -12.11
C GLU A 15 17.20 8.78 -13.55
N ALA A 16 16.36 7.75 -13.71
CA ALA A 16 15.76 7.39 -14.98
C ALA A 16 14.42 8.10 -15.30
N ASP A 17 13.99 9.06 -14.46
CA ASP A 17 12.69 9.74 -14.57
C ASP A 17 11.49 8.76 -14.61
N ILE A 18 11.58 7.66 -13.85
CA ILE A 18 10.50 6.68 -13.70
C ILE A 18 9.73 6.97 -12.41
N PRO A 19 8.47 7.43 -12.50
CA PRO A 19 7.61 7.58 -11.34
C PRO A 19 7.34 6.22 -10.69
N VAL A 20 7.45 6.19 -9.36
CA VAL A 20 7.25 4.98 -8.56
C VAL A 20 6.36 5.27 -7.35
N CYS A 21 5.61 4.27 -6.92
CA CYS A 21 4.79 4.30 -5.72
C CYS A 21 4.97 3.00 -4.94
N ILE A 22 5.10 3.08 -3.63
CA ILE A 22 5.20 1.90 -2.77
C ILE A 22 3.79 1.41 -2.43
N VAL A 23 3.50 0.16 -2.79
CA VAL A 23 2.20 -0.50 -2.58
C VAL A 23 2.34 -1.71 -1.65
N GLY A 24 1.32 -2.56 -1.57
CA GLY A 24 1.37 -3.79 -0.78
C GLY A 24 1.46 -3.55 0.73
N GLU A 25 2.22 -4.39 1.43
CA GLU A 25 2.30 -4.40 2.90
C GLU A 25 2.85 -3.09 3.48
N PHE A 26 3.75 -2.40 2.78
CA PHE A 26 4.24 -1.09 3.18
C PHE A 26 3.14 -0.02 3.17
N ALA A 27 2.30 0.01 2.11
CA ALA A 27 1.19 0.95 2.01
C ALA A 27 0.07 0.64 3.02
N LEU A 28 -0.15 -0.65 3.32
CA LEU A 28 -1.03 -1.09 4.40
C LEU A 28 -0.53 -0.57 5.76
N ASN A 29 0.76 -0.78 6.06
CA ASN A 29 1.38 -0.23 7.27
C ASN A 29 1.22 1.29 7.33
N TYR A 30 1.49 2.01 6.24
CA TYR A 30 1.30 3.46 6.16
C TYR A 30 -0.12 3.89 6.58
N TYR A 31 -1.15 3.16 6.16
CA TYR A 31 -2.57 3.37 6.51
C TYR A 31 -3.04 2.55 7.71
N ASN A 32 -2.19 2.43 8.74
CA ASN A 32 -2.53 1.89 10.06
C ASN A 32 -3.06 0.43 10.04
N VAL A 33 -2.63 -0.36 9.07
CA VAL A 33 -2.85 -1.81 9.05
C VAL A 33 -1.54 -2.51 9.44
N PRO A 34 -1.43 -3.11 10.63
CA PRO A 34 -0.19 -3.74 11.08
C PRO A 34 0.12 -5.00 10.26
N ARG A 35 1.19 -4.96 9.48
CA ARG A 35 1.70 -6.05 8.64
C ARG A 35 3.20 -6.25 8.84
N ILE A 36 3.61 -7.51 8.87
CA ILE A 36 5.02 -7.86 8.68
C ILE A 36 5.32 -7.64 7.20
N ILE A 37 6.39 -6.92 6.90
CA ILE A 37 6.79 -6.60 5.53
C ILE A 37 7.72 -7.70 5.03
N HIS A 38 7.25 -8.49 4.07
CA HIS A 38 8.04 -9.55 3.47
C HIS A 38 8.80 -9.03 2.24
N ASP A 39 8.09 -8.32 1.36
CA ASP A 39 8.61 -7.81 0.10
C ASP A 39 8.44 -6.30 -0.02
N LEU A 40 9.33 -5.65 -0.79
CA LEU A 40 9.10 -4.29 -1.28
C LEU A 40 8.30 -4.35 -2.57
N GLU A 41 7.06 -3.89 -2.53
CA GLU A 41 6.17 -3.90 -3.68
C GLU A 41 6.10 -2.50 -4.27
N LEU A 42 6.53 -2.37 -5.52
CA LEU A 42 6.61 -1.09 -6.24
C LEU A 42 5.61 -1.10 -7.38
N CYS A 43 4.83 -0.05 -7.49
CA CYS A 43 3.98 0.21 -8.63
C CYS A 43 4.67 1.24 -9.54
N LEU A 44 4.64 1.00 -10.85
CA LEU A 44 5.22 1.86 -11.89
C LEU A 44 4.18 2.13 -12.98
N ARG A 45 4.41 3.10 -13.87
CA ARG A 45 3.59 3.21 -15.08
C ARG A 45 3.77 1.95 -15.93
N ALA A 46 2.69 1.43 -16.50
CA ALA A 46 2.76 0.23 -17.34
C ALA A 46 3.77 0.36 -18.50
N GLY A 47 3.95 1.56 -19.04
CA GLY A 47 4.94 1.85 -20.10
C GLY A 47 6.40 1.80 -19.64
N ASP A 48 6.67 1.99 -18.34
CA ASP A 48 8.04 2.06 -17.80
C ASP A 48 8.53 0.70 -17.27
N LEU A 49 7.66 -0.31 -17.18
CA LEU A 49 7.99 -1.59 -16.54
C LEU A 49 9.24 -2.24 -17.14
N LYS A 50 9.37 -2.18 -18.46
CA LYS A 50 10.51 -2.76 -19.18
C LYS A 50 11.80 -2.02 -18.83
N ASP A 51 11.77 -0.70 -18.85
CA ASP A 51 12.96 0.12 -18.60
C ASP A 51 13.40 0.01 -17.13
N ALA A 52 12.45 0.01 -16.19
CA ALA A 52 12.72 -0.26 -14.79
C ALA A 52 13.33 -1.66 -14.56
N THR A 53 12.80 -2.68 -15.24
CA THR A 53 13.38 -4.04 -15.18
C THR A 53 14.83 -4.05 -15.66
N SER A 54 15.13 -3.40 -16.78
CA SER A 54 16.50 -3.31 -17.31
C SER A 54 17.46 -2.54 -16.40
N ILE A 55 17.00 -1.50 -15.70
CA ILE A 55 17.80 -0.80 -14.69
C ILE A 55 18.18 -1.76 -13.57
N PHE A 56 17.22 -2.51 -13.05
CA PHE A 56 17.46 -3.44 -11.95
C PHE A 56 18.38 -4.60 -12.38
N GLU A 57 18.24 -5.08 -13.61
CA GLU A 57 19.16 -6.07 -14.20
C GLU A 57 20.58 -5.53 -14.37
N SER A 58 20.75 -4.22 -14.60
CA SER A 58 22.07 -3.59 -14.71
C SER A 58 22.80 -3.43 -13.36
N GLU A 59 22.05 -3.43 -12.27
CA GLU A 59 22.57 -3.37 -10.89
C GLU A 59 22.92 -4.78 -10.35
N GLU A 60 23.40 -5.65 -11.25
CA GLU A 60 23.63 -7.08 -10.98
C GLU A 60 24.65 -7.36 -9.86
N THR A 61 25.39 -6.36 -9.41
CA THR A 61 26.34 -6.50 -8.30
C THR A 61 25.65 -6.48 -6.93
N LEU A 62 24.47 -5.85 -6.84
CA LEU A 62 23.71 -5.66 -5.60
C LEU A 62 22.47 -6.55 -5.56
N ILE A 63 21.75 -6.60 -6.68
CA ILE A 63 20.50 -7.34 -6.83
C ILE A 63 20.62 -8.37 -7.94
N GLU A 64 19.80 -9.41 -7.84
CA GLU A 64 19.67 -10.42 -8.87
C GLU A 64 18.21 -10.74 -9.14
N ARG A 65 17.93 -11.19 -10.36
CA ARG A 65 16.59 -11.56 -10.79
C ARG A 65 16.13 -12.83 -10.06
N ALA A 66 14.89 -12.82 -9.57
CA ALA A 66 14.30 -13.84 -8.72
C ALA A 66 12.98 -14.37 -9.30
N ASP A 67 13.02 -14.87 -10.54
CA ASP A 67 11.81 -15.33 -11.26
C ASP A 67 11.21 -16.62 -10.68
N GLU A 68 12.03 -17.44 -10.01
CA GLU A 68 11.58 -18.74 -9.47
C GLU A 68 11.12 -18.58 -8.01
N THR A 69 9.83 -18.83 -7.77
CA THR A 69 9.29 -18.96 -6.42
C THR A 69 8.12 -19.93 -6.44
N GLU A 70 8.02 -20.78 -5.42
CA GLU A 70 6.78 -21.50 -5.13
C GLU A 70 5.72 -20.49 -4.66
N TYR A 71 4.76 -20.22 -5.53
CA TYR A 71 3.63 -19.37 -5.18
C TYR A 71 2.69 -20.11 -4.22
N ASN A 72 2.17 -19.38 -3.24
CA ASN A 72 1.15 -19.85 -2.33
C ASN A 72 -0.06 -18.89 -2.37
N ILE A 73 -1.08 -19.19 -1.58
CA ILE A 73 -2.32 -18.41 -1.52
C ILE A 73 -2.12 -16.92 -1.17
N TYR A 74 -0.97 -16.53 -0.62
CA TYR A 74 -0.61 -15.15 -0.26
C TYR A 74 0.33 -14.49 -1.26
N THR A 75 0.92 -15.22 -2.21
CA THR A 75 1.90 -14.67 -3.17
C THR A 75 1.50 -14.88 -4.63
N GLU A 76 0.43 -15.61 -4.91
CA GLU A 76 -0.06 -15.92 -6.26
C GLU A 76 -0.26 -14.66 -7.12
N TYR A 77 -0.71 -13.56 -6.53
CA TYR A 77 -0.91 -12.29 -7.23
C TYR A 77 0.38 -11.64 -7.78
N LYS A 78 1.53 -12.08 -7.29
CA LYS A 78 2.85 -11.60 -7.73
C LYS A 78 3.29 -12.32 -9.03
N ARG A 79 2.53 -13.33 -9.48
CA ARG A 79 2.88 -14.14 -10.64
C ARG A 79 2.90 -13.29 -11.92
N GLY A 80 3.97 -13.44 -12.70
CA GLY A 80 4.14 -12.77 -13.98
C GLY A 80 4.70 -11.34 -13.90
N PHE A 81 4.95 -10.82 -12.68
CA PHE A 81 5.64 -9.55 -12.48
C PHE A 81 7.15 -9.74 -12.30
N PRO A 82 8.00 -8.81 -12.77
CA PRO A 82 9.43 -8.84 -12.52
C PRO A 82 9.76 -8.83 -11.02
N ARG A 83 10.73 -9.65 -10.63
CA ARG A 83 11.15 -9.81 -9.24
C ARG A 83 12.66 -9.79 -9.11
N PHE A 84 13.14 -9.14 -8.07
CA PHE A 84 14.55 -9.00 -7.75
C PHE A 84 14.79 -9.28 -6.27
N ARG A 85 15.99 -9.70 -5.90
CA ARG A 85 16.40 -9.86 -4.51
C ARG A 85 17.82 -9.35 -4.33
N TYR A 86 18.14 -8.88 -3.13
CA TYR A 86 19.53 -8.57 -2.79
C TYR A 86 20.35 -9.86 -2.74
N ARG A 87 21.56 -9.85 -3.29
CA ARG A 87 22.39 -11.07 -3.35
C ARG A 87 22.82 -11.58 -1.98
N PHE A 88 22.99 -10.68 -1.02
CA PHE A 88 23.52 -10.96 0.31
C PHE A 88 22.44 -10.95 1.41
N GLU A 89 21.18 -10.69 1.06
CA GLU A 89 20.03 -10.77 1.96
C GLU A 89 18.96 -11.68 1.33
N HIS A 90 18.64 -12.79 1.99
CA HIS A 90 17.96 -13.90 1.30
C HIS A 90 16.44 -13.95 1.42
N GLU A 91 15.79 -13.07 2.18
CA GLU A 91 14.37 -13.25 2.51
C GLU A 91 13.40 -12.28 1.79
N SER A 92 13.82 -11.05 1.48
CA SER A 92 12.92 -10.05 0.88
C SER A 92 13.15 -9.88 -0.62
N CYS A 93 12.06 -9.91 -1.39
CA CYS A 93 12.08 -9.55 -2.81
C CYS A 93 11.64 -8.10 -3.02
N ILE A 94 12.03 -7.55 -4.17
CA ILE A 94 11.45 -6.36 -4.77
C ILE A 94 10.56 -6.83 -5.93
N VAL A 95 9.31 -6.40 -5.97
CA VAL A 95 8.33 -6.82 -6.98
C VAL A 95 7.82 -5.59 -7.73
N LEU A 96 7.86 -5.62 -9.07
CA LEU A 96 7.47 -4.50 -9.91
C LEU A 96 6.07 -4.72 -10.52
N PHE A 97 5.07 -4.04 -9.96
CA PHE A 97 3.70 -3.96 -10.48
C PHE A 97 3.51 -2.78 -11.43
N THR A 98 2.37 -2.79 -12.13
CA THR A 98 1.95 -1.69 -12.99
C THR A 98 0.77 -0.93 -12.38
N ASP A 99 0.68 0.36 -12.67
CA ASP A 99 -0.42 1.23 -12.28
C ASP A 99 -1.77 0.79 -12.85
N ARG A 100 -1.78 0.18 -14.03
CA ARG A 100 -2.96 -0.51 -14.57
C ARG A 100 -3.42 -1.66 -13.67
N TYR A 101 -2.49 -2.49 -13.18
CA TYR A 101 -2.80 -3.61 -12.28
C TYR A 101 -3.29 -3.10 -10.91
N CYS A 102 -2.61 -2.11 -10.34
CA CYS A 102 -2.97 -1.53 -9.04
C CYS A 102 -4.14 -0.54 -9.12
N HIS A 103 -4.66 -0.24 -10.32
CA HIS A 103 -5.66 0.80 -10.61
C HIS A 103 -5.29 2.20 -10.06
N LEU A 104 -4.00 2.55 -10.13
CA LEU A 104 -3.46 3.84 -9.67
C LEU A 104 -3.28 4.87 -10.80
N GLU A 105 -3.77 4.59 -12.01
CA GLU A 105 -3.78 5.54 -13.13
C GLU A 105 -4.78 6.70 -12.88
N PRO A 106 -4.44 7.98 -13.19
CA PRO A 106 -3.11 8.47 -13.52
C PRO A 106 -2.24 8.67 -12.27
N PHE A 107 -1.01 8.17 -12.34
CA PHE A 107 -0.05 8.12 -11.23
C PHE A 107 0.14 9.46 -10.51
N SER A 108 0.26 10.56 -11.26
CA SER A 108 0.53 11.90 -10.74
C SER A 108 -0.56 12.47 -9.81
N ARG A 109 -1.79 11.93 -9.86
CA ARG A 109 -2.91 12.40 -9.02
C ARG A 109 -3.13 11.52 -7.78
N ASN A 110 -2.65 10.28 -7.86
CA ASN A 110 -2.96 9.22 -6.91
C ASN A 110 -1.83 8.93 -5.92
N ILE A 111 -0.69 9.63 -6.01
CA ILE A 111 0.39 9.59 -5.03
C ILE A 111 0.22 10.76 -4.05
N VAL A 112 0.57 10.55 -2.78
CA VAL A 112 0.62 11.58 -1.75
C VAL A 112 1.68 12.62 -2.12
N SER A 113 1.29 13.89 -2.11
CA SER A 113 2.22 14.98 -2.44
C SER A 113 3.09 15.37 -1.25
N GLN A 114 4.28 15.93 -1.52
CA GLN A 114 5.16 16.47 -0.47
C GLN A 114 4.44 17.51 0.40
N GLN A 115 3.57 18.34 -0.20
CA GLN A 115 2.80 19.34 0.53
C GLN A 115 1.89 18.72 1.60
N GLU A 116 1.34 17.53 1.35
CA GLU A 116 0.52 16.83 2.33
C GLU A 116 1.35 16.29 3.51
N HIS A 117 2.62 15.94 3.27
CA HIS A 117 3.59 15.54 4.29
C HIS A 117 4.15 16.71 5.10
N ASP A 118 4.24 17.90 4.48
CA ASP A 118 4.79 19.11 5.12
C ASP A 118 3.79 19.81 6.06
N ARG A 119 2.55 19.32 6.15
CA ARG A 119 1.56 19.83 7.11
C ARG A 119 2.07 19.65 8.54
N GLN A 120 1.85 20.66 9.38
CA GLN A 120 2.41 20.74 10.74
C GLN A 120 2.09 19.52 11.61
N ASP A 121 0.95 18.89 11.39
CA ASP A 121 0.41 17.74 12.13
C ASP A 121 0.65 16.38 11.45
N ALA A 122 1.20 16.36 10.22
CA ALA A 122 1.39 15.12 9.47
C ALA A 122 2.36 14.16 10.16
N LYS A 123 3.43 14.68 10.78
CA LYS A 123 4.46 13.87 11.44
C LYS A 123 3.93 13.07 12.63
N ASP A 124 2.96 13.62 13.34
CA ASP A 124 2.31 12.97 14.49
C ASP A 124 1.17 12.03 14.08
N ALA A 125 0.74 12.13 12.81
CA ALA A 125 -0.39 11.37 12.27
C ALA A 125 -0.01 9.98 11.77
N TYR A 126 1.24 9.75 11.32
CA TYR A 126 1.66 8.46 10.77
C TYR A 126 1.34 7.28 11.70
N SER A 127 1.05 6.13 11.10
CA SER A 127 0.75 4.92 11.85
C SER A 127 1.95 4.48 12.70
N LYS A 128 1.69 3.78 13.81
CA LYS A 128 2.76 3.23 14.64
C LYS A 128 3.56 2.16 13.87
N GLY A 129 2.87 1.30 13.11
CA GLY A 129 3.50 0.21 12.38
C GLY A 129 4.56 0.65 11.37
N ILE A 130 4.39 1.80 10.69
CA ILE A 130 5.45 2.33 9.82
C ILE A 130 6.56 3.01 10.63
N LEU A 131 6.21 3.68 11.73
CA LEU A 131 7.17 4.39 12.59
C LEU A 131 8.08 3.45 13.41
N ASP A 132 7.66 2.20 13.61
CA ASP A 132 8.49 1.17 14.25
C ASP A 132 9.71 0.79 13.38
N SER A 133 9.63 1.04 12.07
CA SER A 133 10.70 0.71 11.10
C SER A 133 11.41 1.94 10.53
N MET A 134 10.76 3.11 10.55
CA MET A 134 11.24 4.32 9.86
C MET A 134 10.89 5.60 10.63
N SER A 135 11.74 6.63 10.58
CA SER A 135 11.39 7.93 11.15
C SER A 135 10.31 8.64 10.30
N ALA A 136 9.58 9.58 10.90
CA ALA A 136 8.59 10.39 10.19
C ALA A 136 9.19 11.15 9.00
N GLU A 137 10.44 11.63 9.12
CA GLU A 137 11.18 12.28 8.04
C GLU A 137 11.46 11.31 6.90
N GLN A 138 11.85 10.07 7.21
CA GLN A 138 12.12 9.05 6.20
C GLN A 138 10.84 8.65 5.46
N VAL A 139 9.74 8.45 6.19
CA VAL A 139 8.41 8.16 5.62
C VAL A 139 7.97 9.27 4.67
N ALA A 140 8.18 10.54 5.04
CA ALA A 140 7.81 11.68 4.22
C ALA A 140 8.56 11.78 2.88
N THR A 141 9.67 11.05 2.71
CA THR A 141 10.40 11.01 1.42
C THR A 141 9.90 9.91 0.47
N LEU A 142 9.06 9.00 0.95
CA LEU A 142 8.64 7.83 0.20
C LEU A 142 7.30 8.07 -0.53
N PRO A 143 7.16 7.60 -1.78
CA PRO A 143 5.96 7.85 -2.56
C PRO A 143 4.85 6.84 -2.22
N PHE A 144 3.99 7.16 -1.26
CA PHE A 144 2.81 6.35 -0.94
C PHE A 144 1.59 6.71 -1.80
N PRO A 145 0.69 5.77 -2.09
CA PRO A 145 -0.55 6.07 -2.79
C PRO A 145 -1.50 6.79 -1.83
N LYS A 146 -2.42 7.60 -2.37
CA LYS A 146 -3.54 8.12 -1.58
C LYS A 146 -4.48 6.98 -1.19
N PHE A 147 -5.15 7.15 -0.06
CA PHE A 147 -5.98 6.10 0.53
C PHE A 147 -7.12 5.65 -0.40
N ALA A 148 -7.90 6.61 -0.91
CA ALA A 148 -9.06 6.32 -1.74
C ALA A 148 -8.71 5.51 -3.01
N PRO A 149 -7.76 5.93 -3.87
CA PRO A 149 -7.39 5.14 -5.04
C PRO A 149 -6.77 3.78 -4.68
N LEU A 150 -5.96 3.70 -3.62
CA LEU A 150 -5.41 2.41 -3.15
C LEU A 150 -6.53 1.42 -2.80
N PHE A 151 -7.46 1.86 -1.95
CA PHE A 151 -8.59 1.03 -1.52
C PHE A 151 -9.46 0.60 -2.70
N VAL A 152 -9.79 1.56 -3.58
CA VAL A 152 -10.59 1.29 -4.78
C VAL A 152 -9.90 0.29 -5.68
N GLY A 153 -8.58 0.38 -5.82
CA GLY A 153 -7.79 -0.58 -6.55
C GLY A 153 -8.00 -1.99 -6.02
N PHE A 154 -7.81 -2.22 -4.73
CA PHE A 154 -8.05 -3.54 -4.13
C PHE A 154 -9.48 -4.05 -4.33
N CYS A 155 -10.49 -3.19 -4.18
CA CYS A 155 -11.88 -3.58 -4.42
C CYS A 155 -12.13 -3.97 -5.88
N ARG A 156 -11.61 -3.19 -6.84
CA ARG A 156 -11.74 -3.47 -8.27
C ARG A 156 -11.03 -4.76 -8.65
N THR A 157 -9.79 -4.95 -8.19
CA THR A 157 -9.04 -6.18 -8.41
C THR A 157 -9.86 -7.39 -7.95
N TYR A 158 -10.38 -7.38 -6.72
CA TYR A 158 -11.22 -8.49 -6.26
C TYR A 158 -12.48 -8.70 -7.10
N ILE A 159 -13.20 -7.63 -7.45
CA ILE A 159 -14.42 -7.75 -8.26
C ILE A 159 -14.12 -8.34 -9.64
N GLU A 160 -13.03 -7.90 -10.27
CA GLU A 160 -12.65 -8.29 -11.63
C GLU A 160 -11.99 -9.67 -11.70
N THR A 161 -11.16 -10.02 -10.73
CA THR A 161 -10.30 -11.22 -10.80
C THR A 161 -10.60 -12.27 -9.73
N GLN A 162 -11.45 -11.96 -8.74
CA GLN A 162 -11.72 -12.77 -7.55
C GLN A 162 -10.48 -13.03 -6.69
N GLU A 163 -9.48 -12.15 -6.77
CA GLU A 163 -8.26 -12.28 -6.00
C GLU A 163 -8.47 -11.97 -4.51
N VAL A 164 -8.41 -13.02 -3.69
CA VAL A 164 -8.75 -12.96 -2.26
C VAL A 164 -7.80 -12.06 -1.47
N THR A 165 -6.52 -12.00 -1.83
CA THR A 165 -5.54 -11.11 -1.18
C THR A 165 -5.93 -9.64 -1.32
N ALA A 166 -6.51 -9.24 -2.45
CA ALA A 166 -7.02 -7.88 -2.64
C ALA A 166 -8.25 -7.61 -1.76
N ALA A 167 -9.18 -8.57 -1.64
CA ALA A 167 -10.32 -8.44 -0.73
C ALA A 167 -9.88 -8.30 0.74
N ILE A 168 -8.90 -9.10 1.17
CA ILE A 168 -8.32 -9.02 2.52
C ILE A 168 -7.67 -7.66 2.71
N ALA A 169 -6.85 -7.17 1.77
CA ALA A 169 -6.22 -5.86 1.87
C ALA A 169 -7.25 -4.72 2.00
N ALA A 170 -8.33 -4.77 1.21
CA ALA A 170 -9.42 -3.81 1.31
C ALA A 170 -10.13 -3.87 2.68
N GLU A 171 -10.44 -5.08 3.17
CA GLU A 171 -11.05 -5.26 4.50
C GLU A 171 -10.17 -4.68 5.60
N LEU A 172 -8.88 -4.99 5.57
CA LEU A 172 -7.92 -4.49 6.54
C LEU A 172 -7.81 -2.96 6.51
N LEU A 173 -7.89 -2.32 5.34
CA LEU A 173 -7.91 -0.86 5.24
C LEU A 173 -9.19 -0.23 5.82
N VAL A 174 -10.35 -0.89 5.71
CA VAL A 174 -11.58 -0.46 6.41
C VAL A 174 -11.33 -0.38 7.90
N ASP A 175 -10.69 -1.41 8.46
CA ASP A 175 -10.41 -1.52 9.88
C ASP A 175 -9.31 -0.55 10.31
N GLY A 176 -8.23 -0.48 9.54
CA GLY A 176 -7.04 0.31 9.84
C GLY A 176 -7.32 1.80 9.88
N MET A 177 -8.19 2.29 8.99
CA MET A 177 -8.55 3.70 8.86
C MET A 177 -9.94 4.05 9.42
N ASN A 178 -10.60 3.09 10.09
CA ASN A 178 -11.94 3.23 10.63
C ASN A 178 -12.92 3.86 9.63
N ILE A 179 -13.08 3.22 8.47
CA ILE A 179 -13.99 3.66 7.42
C ILE A 179 -15.43 3.34 7.80
N TYR A 180 -16.35 4.23 7.40
CA TYR A 180 -17.78 4.19 7.68
C TYR A 180 -18.56 4.50 6.41
N GLU A 181 -19.85 4.18 6.40
CA GLU A 181 -20.71 4.27 5.22
C GLU A 181 -20.76 5.68 4.62
N GLU A 182 -20.84 6.72 5.44
CA GLU A 182 -20.90 8.09 4.97
C GLU A 182 -19.62 8.53 4.26
N TRP A 183 -18.46 7.99 4.66
CA TRP A 183 -17.19 8.23 3.97
C TRP A 183 -17.25 7.72 2.53
N TRP A 184 -17.89 6.56 2.30
CA TRP A 184 -18.15 6.00 0.98
C TRP A 184 -19.12 6.85 0.18
N ARG A 185 -20.29 7.16 0.75
CA ARG A 185 -21.31 7.91 0.02
C ARG A 185 -20.85 9.29 -0.41
N ALA A 186 -19.93 9.90 0.32
CA ALA A 186 -19.35 11.21 -0.03
C ALA A 186 -18.34 11.17 -1.19
N ARG A 187 -17.77 9.99 -1.52
CA ARG A 187 -16.63 9.87 -2.46
C ARG A 187 -16.93 9.03 -3.69
N PHE A 188 -18.07 8.34 -3.75
CA PHE A 188 -18.40 7.42 -4.83
C PHE A 188 -19.63 7.85 -5.62
N ASP A 189 -19.53 7.74 -6.94
CA ASP A 189 -20.63 7.95 -7.88
C ASP A 189 -21.57 6.73 -7.84
N ALA A 190 -22.87 7.01 -7.93
CA ALA A 190 -23.94 6.01 -8.01
C ALA A 190 -23.76 5.03 -9.20
N SER A 191 -22.99 5.41 -10.23
CA SER A 191 -22.65 4.55 -11.36
C SER A 191 -21.79 3.33 -10.99
N GLN A 192 -21.15 3.32 -9.81
CA GLN A 192 -20.27 2.23 -9.35
C GLN A 192 -20.94 1.31 -8.31
N SER A 193 -22.17 0.89 -8.57
CA SER A 193 -22.98 0.12 -7.61
C SER A 193 -22.32 -1.16 -7.09
N GLY A 194 -21.61 -1.92 -7.94
CA GLY A 194 -20.91 -3.15 -7.52
C GLY A 194 -19.77 -2.88 -6.52
N LEU A 195 -18.98 -1.83 -6.78
CA LEU A 195 -17.89 -1.42 -5.89
C LEU A 195 -18.41 -0.88 -4.57
N LEU A 196 -19.44 -0.02 -4.61
CA LEU A 196 -20.08 0.50 -3.41
C LEU A 196 -20.67 -0.65 -2.56
N ASN A 197 -21.38 -1.60 -3.17
CA ASN A 197 -21.96 -2.73 -2.46
C ASN A 197 -20.88 -3.59 -1.79
N PHE A 198 -19.76 -3.85 -2.47
CA PHE A 198 -18.66 -4.60 -1.88
C PHE A 198 -18.04 -3.83 -0.69
N ALA A 199 -17.74 -2.54 -0.86
CA ALA A 199 -17.15 -1.73 0.20
C ALA A 199 -18.07 -1.59 1.43
N LEU A 200 -19.39 -1.41 1.22
CA LEU A 200 -20.37 -1.35 2.30
C LEU A 200 -20.42 -2.67 3.09
N ARG A 201 -20.37 -3.83 2.41
CA ARG A 201 -20.28 -5.12 3.10
C ARG A 201 -19.04 -5.25 3.99
N LEU A 202 -17.89 -4.72 3.54
CA LEU A 202 -16.67 -4.71 4.37
C LEU A 202 -16.85 -3.86 5.64
N VAL A 203 -17.51 -2.70 5.51
CA VAL A 203 -17.83 -1.82 6.64
C VAL A 203 -18.82 -2.47 7.61
N GLU A 204 -19.88 -3.11 7.10
CA GLU A 204 -20.87 -3.84 7.93
C GLU A 204 -20.21 -4.93 8.78
N GLY A 205 -19.21 -5.64 8.22
CA GLY A 205 -18.48 -6.69 8.93
C GLY A 205 -17.54 -6.21 10.04
N LYS A 206 -17.25 -4.90 10.11
CA LYS A 206 -16.21 -4.33 11.00
C LYS A 206 -16.35 -4.67 12.46
N ALA A 207 -17.56 -4.59 13.01
CA ALA A 207 -17.80 -4.88 14.43
C ALA A 207 -17.51 -6.36 14.77
N SER A 208 -17.75 -7.27 13.83
CA SER A 208 -17.55 -8.71 14.04
C SER A 208 -16.07 -9.13 14.07
N ARG A 209 -15.16 -8.24 13.64
CA ARG A 209 -13.71 -8.49 13.58
C ARG A 209 -12.97 -8.02 14.84
N ILE A 210 -13.63 -7.30 15.74
CA ILE A 210 -13.04 -6.91 17.03
C ILE A 210 -12.99 -8.16 17.91
N ALA A 211 -11.79 -8.59 18.27
CA ALA A 211 -11.61 -9.74 19.14
C ALA A 211 -11.92 -9.38 20.60
N ASP A 212 -12.69 -10.22 21.29
CA ASP A 212 -13.16 -10.02 22.68
C ASP A 212 -12.03 -9.80 23.71
N TYR A 213 -10.80 -10.21 23.38
CA TYR A 213 -9.63 -10.12 24.24
C TYR A 213 -8.70 -8.94 23.90
N THR A 214 -9.08 -8.08 22.96
CA THR A 214 -8.32 -6.86 22.65
C THR A 214 -8.91 -5.67 23.39
N PRO A 215 -8.10 -4.68 23.80
CA PRO A 215 -8.60 -3.45 24.43
C PRO A 215 -9.24 -2.50 23.41
N ASN A 216 -9.46 -2.93 22.17
CA ASN A 216 -9.86 -2.05 21.09
C ASN A 216 -11.37 -1.82 21.09
N GLU A 217 -11.78 -0.55 21.08
CA GLU A 217 -13.18 -0.16 21.17
C GLU A 217 -13.77 0.30 19.82
N VAL A 218 -12.92 0.59 18.82
CA VAL A 218 -13.36 1.18 17.54
C VAL A 218 -13.30 0.19 16.38
N THR A 219 -12.15 -0.42 16.15
CA THR A 219 -11.93 -1.48 15.14
C THR A 219 -10.93 -2.49 15.68
N CYS A 220 -10.64 -3.57 14.94
CA CYS A 220 -9.60 -4.52 15.34
C CYS A 220 -8.17 -3.91 15.37
N PHE A 221 -7.97 -2.70 14.83
CA PHE A 221 -6.68 -1.99 14.81
C PHE A 221 -6.69 -0.62 15.50
N VAL A 222 -7.86 -0.09 15.89
CA VAL A 222 -8.00 1.25 16.45
C VAL A 222 -8.56 1.14 17.87
N VAL A 223 -7.75 1.57 18.84
CA VAL A 223 -8.06 1.37 20.26
C VAL A 223 -9.22 2.25 20.69
N ASP A 224 -9.15 3.55 20.40
CA ASP A 224 -10.08 4.55 20.90
C ASP A 224 -10.40 5.64 19.86
N GLN A 225 -11.33 6.54 20.21
CA GLN A 225 -11.74 7.63 19.32
C GLN A 225 -10.62 8.66 19.06
N LYS A 226 -9.66 8.82 19.98
CA LYS A 226 -8.53 9.74 19.80
C LYS A 226 -7.60 9.22 18.71
N GLU A 227 -7.30 7.93 18.73
CA GLU A 227 -6.55 7.27 17.67
C GLU A 227 -7.32 7.30 16.34
N ALA A 228 -8.63 7.06 16.36
CA ALA A 228 -9.49 7.16 15.17
C ALA A 228 -9.49 8.55 14.51
N GLN A 229 -9.37 9.63 15.30
CA GLN A 229 -9.24 10.99 14.78
C GLN A 229 -7.84 11.25 14.24
N ARG A 230 -6.80 10.79 14.95
CA ARG A 230 -5.40 10.98 14.57
C ARG A 230 -5.07 10.34 13.23
N ILE A 231 -5.48 9.09 13.00
CA ILE A 231 -5.19 8.37 11.74
C ILE A 231 -5.84 9.03 10.52
N ARG A 232 -6.93 9.78 10.69
CA ARG A 232 -7.55 10.54 9.59
C ARG A 232 -6.70 11.73 9.13
N MET A 233 -5.68 12.10 9.90
CA MET A 233 -4.74 13.15 9.54
C MET A 233 -3.55 12.61 8.72
N ILE A 234 -3.42 11.29 8.57
CA ILE A 234 -2.38 10.66 7.75
C ILE A 234 -2.42 11.28 6.33
N PRO A 235 -1.27 11.74 5.79
CA PRO A 235 -1.23 12.30 4.44
C PRO A 235 -1.82 11.34 3.38
N GLY A 236 -2.54 11.89 2.40
CA GLY A 236 -3.27 11.10 1.41
C GLY A 236 -4.59 10.48 1.84
N PHE A 237 -5.05 10.66 3.09
CA PHE A 237 -6.35 10.14 3.52
C PHE A 237 -7.55 10.96 3.03
N SER A 238 -7.43 12.29 3.09
CA SER A 238 -8.52 13.25 2.92
C SER A 238 -9.09 13.30 1.51
#